data_AF-A0A350WZJ9-F1
#
_entry.id   AF-A0A350WZJ9-F1
#
_cell.length_a   1.000
_cell.length_b   1.000
_cell.length_c   1.000
_cell.angle_alpha   90.00
_cell.angle_beta   90.00
_cell.angle_gamma   90.00
#
_symmetry.space_group_name_H-M   'P 1'
#
loop_
_entity.id
_entity.type
_entity.pdbx_description
1 polymer ?
#
loop_
_entity_poly.entity_id
_entity_poly.type
_entity_poly.pdbx_seq_one_letter_code
_entity_poly.pdbx_strand_id
1 'polypeptide(L)' 'IDVHIKRLRDKLSHFQEFEIVTVRGLGYKVVKSL' A
#
# COMPACT_ATOMS: atom_id res chain seq x y z
N ILE A 1 6.27 3.67 11.35
CA ILE A 1 5.54 2.72 10.49
C ILE A 1 5.27 3.33 9.12
N ASP A 2 4.72 4.55 9.07
CA ASP A 2 4.37 5.28 7.83
C ASP A 2 5.53 5.44 6.84
N VAL A 3 6.74 5.73 7.33
CA VAL A 3 7.94 5.79 6.46
C VAL A 3 8.20 4.46 5.75
N HIS A 4 7.98 3.32 6.41
CA HIS A 4 8.16 2.01 5.80
C HIS A 4 7.05 1.70 4.80
N ILE A 5 5.81 2.11 5.07
CA ILE A 5 4.71 1.96 4.11
C ILE A 5 4.93 2.83 2.88
N LYS A 6 5.41 4.06 3.06
CA LYS A 6 5.76 4.94 1.93
C LYS A 6 6.85 4.31 1.07
N ARG A 7 7.93 3.80 1.69
CA ARG A 7 8.99 3.09 0.97
C ARG A 7 8.50 1.84 0.24
N LEU A 8 7.56 1.09 0.82
CA LEU A 8 6.95 -0.06 0.17
C LEU A 8 6.12 0.35 -1.05
N ARG A 9 5.30 1.39 -0.94
CA ARG A 9 4.54 1.93 -2.08
C ARG A 9 5.47 2.41 -3.20
N ASP A 10 6.54 3.13 -2.87
CA ASP A 10 7.50 3.60 -3.87
C ASP A 10 8.17 2.43 -4.60
N LYS A 11 8.64 1.42 -3.84
CA LYS A 11 9.28 0.22 -4.40
C LYS A 11 8.34 -0.63 -5.26
N LEU A 12 7.05 -0.67 -4.92
CA LEU A 12 6.05 -1.51 -5.58
C LEU A 12 5.20 -0.72 -6.58
N SER A 13 5.52 0.54 -6.85
CA SER A 13 4.75 1.44 -7.72
C SER A 13 4.55 0.92 -9.16
N HIS A 14 5.41 0.01 -9.62
CA HIS A 14 5.33 -0.63 -10.94
C HIS A 14 4.48 -1.92 -10.95
N PHE A 15 4.14 -2.48 -9.78
CA PHE A 15 3.27 -3.65 -9.67
C PHE A 15 1.81 -3.19 -9.66
N GLN A 16 1.11 -3.42 -10.76
CA GLN A 16 -0.29 -3.01 -10.91
C GLN A 16 -1.28 -4.03 -10.33
N GLU A 17 -0.83 -5.20 -9.88
CA GLU A 17 -1.69 -6.28 -9.38
C GLU A 17 -2.39 -5.95 -8.05
N PHE A 18 -1.86 -5.00 -7.29
CA PHE A 18 -2.44 -4.60 -6.00
C PHE A 18 -2.06 -3.18 -5.59
N GLU A 19 -2.78 -2.66 -4.60
CA GLU A 19 -2.52 -1.37 -3.97
C GLU A 19 -2.52 -1.48 -2.43
N ILE A 20 -1.64 -0.73 -1.77
CA ILE A 20 -1.65 -0.57 -0.31
C ILE A 20 -2.49 0.65 0.06
N VAL A 21 -3.71 0.46 0.58
CA VAL A 21 -4.62 1.54 0.98
C VAL A 21 -4.62 1.77 2.49
N THR A 22 -4.86 3.01 2.91
CA THR A 22 -4.98 3.36 4.33
C THR A 22 -6.43 3.22 4.78
N VAL A 23 -6.64 2.49 5.88
CA VAL A 23 -7.92 2.36 6.55
C VAL A 23 -7.88 3.21 7.82
N ARG A 24 -8.68 4.28 7.86
CA ARG A 24 -8.68 5.25 8.97
C ARG A 24 -9.01 4.55 10.29
N GLY A 25 -8.17 4.77 11.29
CA GLY A 25 -8.29 4.15 12.62
C GLY A 25 -7.88 2.68 12.70
N LEU A 26 -7.44 2.06 11.60
CA LEU A 26 -7.10 0.62 11.54
C LEU A 26 -5.69 0.35 10.97
N GLY A 27 -5.16 1.22 10.12
CA GLY A 27 -3.82 1.09 9.55
C GLY A 27 -3.84 0.94 8.04
N TYR A 28 -3.24 -0.12 7.50
CA TYR A 28 -3.07 -0.32 6.06
C TYR A 28 -3.54 -1.71 5.64
N LYS A 29 -4.11 -1.83 4.43
CA LYS A 29 -4.49 -3.12 3.83
C LYS A 29 -4.03 -3.16 2.37
N VAL A 30 -3.85 -4.37 1.85
CA VAL A 30 -3.60 -4.61 0.43
C VAL A 30 -4.93 -4.94 -0.25
N VAL A 31 -5.21 -4.33 -1.39
CA VAL A 31 -6.35 -4.64 -2.25
C VAL A 31 -5.85 -5.08 -3.62
N LYS A 32 -6.48 -6.11 -4.21
CA LYS A 32 -6.14 -6.56 -5.56
C LYS A 32 -6.74 -5.59 -6.59
N SER A 33 -5.96 -5.19 -7.58
CA SER A 33 -6.46 -4.46 -8.75
C SER A 33 -7.11 -5.46 -9.72
N LEU A 34 -8.29 -5.13 -10.24
CA LEU A 34 -9.01 -5.96 -11.23
C LEU A 34 -8.42 -5.81 -12.63
#